data_AF-A0A9E1WQ71-F1
#
_entry.id   AF-A0A9E1WQ71-F1
#
_cell.length_a   1.000
_cell.length_b   1.000
_cell.length_c   1.000
_cell.angle_alpha   90.00
_cell.angle_beta   90.00
_cell.angle_gamma   90.00
#
_symmetry.space_group_name_H-M   'P 1'
#
loop_
_entity.id
_entity.type
_entity.pdbx_description
1 polymer ?
#
loop_
_entity_poly.entity_id
_entity_poly.type
_entity_poly.pdbx_seq_one_letter_code
_entity_poly.pdbx_strand_id
1 'polypeptide(L)' 'MITAIVNFPLPADVDLEKARELFEGSAPKYDGLAGLVRKYYLFGHGKGGGVYLWESRDAADAVYTA' A
#
# COMPACT_ATOMS: atom_id res chain seq x y z
N MET A 1 -3.33 5.70 -16.67
CA MET A 1 -2.80 4.71 -15.73
C MET A 1 -1.53 5.24 -15.11
N ILE A 2 -1.37 5.11 -13.79
CA ILE A 2 -0.16 5.51 -13.06
C ILE A 2 0.22 4.47 -12.00
N THR A 3 1.48 4.47 -11.60
CA THR A 3 1.96 3.71 -10.45
C THR A 3 2.35 4.68 -9.34
N ALA A 4 1.80 4.48 -8.15
CA ALA A 4 2.21 5.19 -6.94
C ALA A 4 2.97 4.24 -6.01
N ILE A 5 4.09 4.70 -5.47
CA ILE A 5 4.90 3.94 -4.51
C ILE A 5 4.91 4.72 -3.20
N VAL A 6 4.45 4.08 -2.13
CA VAL A 6 4.42 4.65 -0.78
C VAL A 6 5.30 3.81 0.11
N ASN A 7 6.22 4.45 0.83
CA ASN A 7 7.06 3.81 1.83
C ASN A 7 6.90 4.51 3.17
N PHE A 8 6.93 3.72 4.24
CA PHE A 8 6.92 4.23 5.61
C PHE A 8 7.91 3.42 6.47
N PRO A 9 8.50 4.03 7.52
CA PRO A 9 9.35 3.30 8.44
C PRO A 9 8.54 2.24 9.20
N LEU A 10 9.14 1.07 9.43
CA LEU A 10 8.61 0.06 10.33
C LEU A 10 9.32 0.13 11.68
N PRO A 11 8.64 -0.24 12.78
CA PRO A 11 9.30 -0.53 14.05
C PRO A 11 10.38 -1.60 13.88
N ALA A 12 11.45 -1.51 14.67
CA ALA A 12 12.63 -2.38 14.53
C ALA A 12 12.35 -3.86 14.85
N ASP A 13 11.30 -4.13 15.59
CA ASP A 13 10.83 -5.46 15.99
C ASP A 13 9.84 -6.09 14.99
N VAL A 14 9.48 -5.39 13.91
CA VAL A 14 8.62 -5.93 12.86
C VAL A 14 9.44 -6.76 11.88
N ASP A 15 9.33 -8.07 12.02
CA ASP A 15 9.83 -9.05 11.06
C ASP A 15 8.83 -9.29 9.91
N LEU A 16 9.19 -10.20 9.00
CA LEU A 16 8.37 -10.51 7.83
C LEU A 16 7.01 -11.10 8.21
N GLU A 17 6.94 -11.97 9.22
CA GLU A 17 5.69 -12.60 9.64
C GLU A 17 4.76 -11.58 10.29
N LYS A 18 5.30 -10.71 11.15
CA LYS A 18 4.51 -9.64 11.76
C LYS A 18 4.05 -8.63 10.71
N ALA A 19 4.90 -8.30 9.74
CA ALA A 19 4.52 -7.45 8.61
C ALA A 19 3.38 -8.08 7.80
N ARG A 20 3.46 -9.38 7.51
CA ARG A 20 2.41 -10.13 6.79
C ARG A 20 1.08 -10.06 7.52
N GLU A 21 1.04 -10.32 8.82
CA GLU A 21 -0.18 -10.23 9.64
C GLU A 21 -0.80 -8.81 9.58
N LEU A 22 0.03 -7.78 9.75
CA LEU A 22 -0.41 -6.37 9.67
C LEU A 22 -0.96 -6.02 8.28
N PHE A 23 -0.31 -6.52 7.23
CA PHE A 23 -0.69 -6.25 5.85
C PHE A 23 -1.98 -6.97 5.45
N GLU A 24 -2.13 -8.24 5.82
CA GLU A 24 -3.37 -9.01 5.66
C GLU A 24 -4.53 -8.30 6.37
N GLY A 25 -4.33 -7.84 7.61
CA GLY A 25 -5.35 -7.08 8.36
C GLY A 25 -5.73 -5.73 7.73
N SER A 26 -4.83 -5.13 6.95
CA SER A 26 -5.11 -3.87 6.25
C SER A 26 -5.64 -4.04 4.82
N ALA A 27 -5.51 -5.24 4.22
CA ALA A 27 -5.90 -5.51 2.84
C ALA A 27 -7.37 -5.17 2.52
N PRO A 28 -8.35 -5.49 3.39
CA PRO A 28 -9.76 -5.18 3.12
C PRO A 28 -10.06 -3.69 2.94
N LYS A 29 -9.20 -2.78 3.41
CA LYS A 29 -9.36 -1.33 3.22
C LYS A 29 -9.25 -0.90 1.76
N TYR A 30 -8.64 -1.73 0.92
CA TYR A 30 -8.37 -1.42 -0.48
C TYR A 30 -9.34 -2.11 -1.44
N ASP A 31 -10.18 -3.03 -0.93
CA ASP A 31 -11.16 -3.74 -1.74
C ASP A 31 -12.23 -2.76 -2.23
N GLY A 32 -12.45 -2.74 -3.55
CA GLY A 32 -13.47 -1.91 -4.18
C GLY A 32 -13.15 -0.41 -4.26
N LEU A 33 -11.91 0.01 -3.95
CA LEU A 33 -11.51 1.41 -4.17
C LEU A 33 -11.62 1.76 -5.65
N ALA A 34 -12.39 2.82 -5.95
CA ALA A 34 -12.65 3.26 -7.31
C ALA A 34 -11.32 3.58 -8.05
N GLY A 35 -11.09 2.89 -9.16
CA GLY A 35 -9.90 3.08 -9.99
C GLY A 35 -8.62 2.41 -9.47
N LEU A 36 -8.65 1.71 -8.34
CA LEU A 36 -7.52 0.89 -7.89
C LEU A 36 -7.53 -0.44 -8.65
N VAL A 37 -6.52 -0.66 -9.47
CA VAL A 37 -6.36 -1.90 -10.25
C VAL A 37 -5.68 -2.99 -9.41
N ARG A 38 -4.63 -2.60 -8.66
CA ARG A 38 -3.86 -3.54 -7.85
C ARG A 38 -3.04 -2.82 -6.79
N LYS A 39 -2.86 -3.47 -5.64
CA LYS A 39 -1.86 -3.12 -4.63
C LYS A 39 -0.91 -4.30 -4.38
N TYR A 40 0.39 -4.02 -4.29
CA TYR A 40 1.39 -4.93 -3.72
C TYR A 40 1.89 -4.35 -2.40
N TYR A 41 2.14 -5.19 -1.41
CA TYR A 41 2.84 -4.78 -0.18
C TYR A 41 4.35 -4.81 -0.38
N LEU A 42 5.05 -3.88 0.27
CA LEU A 42 6.51 -3.82 0.31
C LEU A 42 6.98 -4.05 1.75
N PHE A 43 8.06 -4.84 1.89
CA PHE A 43 8.76 -5.05 3.14
C PHE A 43 10.26 -5.17 2.88
N GLY A 44 11.07 -4.46 3.66
CA GLY A 44 12.54 -4.57 3.60
C GLY A 44 13.24 -3.31 4.07
N HIS A 45 14.52 -3.44 4.46
CA HIS A 45 15.37 -2.32 4.88
C HIS A 45 14.74 -1.41 5.97
N GLY A 46 14.05 -2.00 6.94
CA GLY A 46 13.36 -1.26 8.01
C GLY A 46 12.15 -0.44 7.52
N LYS A 47 11.63 -0.74 6.33
CA LYS A 47 10.48 -0.05 5.73
C LYS A 47 9.39 -1.03 5.32
N GLY A 48 8.17 -0.54 5.43
CA GLY A 48 6.96 -1.10 4.85
C GLY A 48 6.49 -0.21 3.71
N GLY A 49 5.48 -0.64 2.98
CA GLY A 49 4.92 0.18 1.93
C GLY A 49 3.91 -0.52 1.05
N GLY A 50 3.56 0.18 -0.02
CA GLY A 50 2.76 -0.38 -1.09
C GLY A 50 3.09 0.19 -2.46
N VAL A 51 2.94 -0.66 -3.47
CA VAL A 51 2.92 -0.26 -4.88
C VAL A 51 1.48 -0.35 -5.36
N TYR A 52 0.96 0.75 -5.88
CA TYR A 52 -0.44 0.87 -6.28
C TYR A 52 -0.51 1.18 -7.76
N LEU A 53 -1.28 0.37 -8.49
CA LEU A 53 -1.61 0.60 -9.89
C LEU A 53 -3.00 1.22 -9.97
N TRP A 54 -3.07 2.44 -10.50
CA TRP A 54 -4.30 3.21 -10.64
C TRP A 54 -4.66 3.42 -12.11
N GLU A 55 -5.96 3.42 -12.40
CA GLU A 55 -6.48 3.69 -13.75
C GLU A 55 -6.12 5.11 -14.23
N SER A 56 -6.15 6.10 -13.33
CA SER A 56 -5.85 7.50 -13.62
C SER A 56 -5.13 8.18 -12.45
N ARG A 57 -4.59 9.39 -12.70
CA ARG A 57 -4.01 10.24 -11.66
C ARG A 57 -5.10 10.73 -10.70
N ASP A 58 -6.24 11.15 -11.22
CA ASP A 58 -7.36 11.66 -10.43
C ASP A 58 -7.89 10.63 -9.43
N ALA A 59 -7.98 9.34 -9.83
CA ALA A 59 -8.38 8.27 -8.92
C ALA A 59 -7.39 8.07 -7.76
N ALA A 60 -6.09 8.22 -8.03
CA ALA A 60 -5.07 8.14 -6.99
C ALA A 60 -5.10 9.37 -6.06
N ASP A 61 -5.25 10.57 -6.61
CA ASP A 61 -5.28 11.82 -5.85
C ASP A 61 -6.51 11.89 -4.92
N ALA A 62 -7.65 11.31 -5.33
CA ALA A 62 -8.83 11.16 -4.46
C ALA A 62 -8.55 10.35 -3.17
N VAL A 63 -7.48 9.56 -3.12
CA VAL A 63 -7.05 8.80 -1.93
C VAL A 63 -5.88 9.47 -1.21
N TYR A 64 -4.94 10.05 -1.94
CA TYR A 64 -3.69 10.58 -1.35
C TYR A 64 -3.72 12.05 -0.96
N THR A 65 -4.64 12.83 -1.53
CA THR A 65 -4.76 14.27 -1.28
C THR A 65 -6.09 14.67 -0.65
N ALA A 66 -6.87 13.69 -0.20
CA ALA A 66 -8.11 13.90 0.54
C ALA A 66 -7.86 14.37 1.98
#